data_AF-A0A6S7K1Y9-F1
#
_entry.id   AF-A0A6S7K1Y9-F1
#
_cell.length_a   1.000
_cell.length_b   1.000
_cell.length_c   1.000
_cell.angle_alpha   90.00
_cell.angle_beta   90.00
_cell.angle_gamma   90.00
#
_symmetry.space_group_name_H-M   'P 1'
#
loop_
_entity.id
_entity.type
_entity.pdbx_description
1 polymer ?
#
loop_
_entity_poly.entity_id
_entity_poly.type
_entity_poly.pdbx_seq_one_letter_code
_entity_poly.pdbx_strand_id
1 'polypeptide(L)'
;MAAIRTALFSKFQDAFRDIIRQLSNSELDEDGVDSIIFRLEQLSVHLVRLCNVDLMNNQTERLISNTIMLLRSYNDVNRQASSFHVPDIAQALGVSRSTIFRRMRTFGLSVGQRMTYISDENLVITIRQVQQDFPNAGYRRLCSQLLIRGIRVPQMAVRNAMHRIDPEGVAMRWLQLVPRRSSNVPGPLSLWHIDGN
;
A
#
# COMPACT_ATOMS: atom_id res chain seq x y z
N MET A 1 3.53 5.20 30.74
CA MET A 1 2.34 5.45 29.88
C MET A 1 2.33 6.85 29.25
N ALA A 2 2.48 7.95 30.02
CA ALA A 2 2.41 9.31 29.47
C ALA A 2 3.48 9.63 28.40
N ALA A 3 4.75 9.26 28.62
CA ALA A 3 5.84 9.53 27.67
C ALA A 3 5.67 8.80 26.32
N ILE A 4 5.14 7.57 26.36
CA ILE A 4 4.86 6.76 25.16
C ILE A 4 3.74 7.42 24.34
N ARG A 5 2.69 7.91 25.01
CA ARG A 5 1.58 8.63 24.39
C ARG A 5 2.03 9.92 23.69
N THR A 6 2.91 10.70 24.32
CA THR A 6 3.44 11.94 23.74
C THR A 6 4.33 11.66 22.51
N ALA A 7 5.18 10.63 22.58
CA ALA A 7 6.01 10.23 21.45
C ALA A 7 5.19 9.70 20.26
N LEU A 8 4.14 8.92 20.54
CA LEU A 8 3.17 8.44 19.54
C LEU A 8 2.45 9.60 18.86
N PHE A 9 1.98 10.58 19.64
CA PHE A 9 1.28 11.75 19.12
C PHE A 9 2.19 12.65 18.26
N SER A 10 3.45 12.85 18.66
CA SER A 10 4.44 13.59 17.85
C SER A 10 4.67 12.91 16.50
N LYS A 11 4.93 11.60 16.50
CA LYS A 11 5.13 10.83 15.25
C LYS A 11 3.90 10.85 14.35
N PHE A 12 2.71 10.82 14.96
CA PHE A 12 1.45 10.96 14.23
C PHE A 12 1.37 12.32 13.52
N GLN A 13 1.64 13.42 14.23
CA GLN A 13 1.63 14.76 13.65
C GLN A 13 2.62 14.92 12.51
N ASP A 14 3.83 14.36 12.66
CA ASP A 14 4.87 14.42 11.64
C ASP A 14 4.44 13.69 10.36
N ALA A 15 3.85 12.50 10.51
CA ALA A 15 3.35 11.72 9.40
C ALA A 15 2.13 12.35 8.72
N PHE A 16 1.24 13.00 9.47
CA PHE A 16 0.11 13.75 8.91
C PHE A 16 0.60 14.97 8.11
N ARG A 17 1.57 15.72 8.63
CA ARG A 17 2.21 16.84 7.90
C ARG A 17 2.90 16.38 6.63
N ASP A 18 3.57 15.22 6.67
CA ASP A 18 4.22 14.65 5.48
C ASP A 18 3.20 14.29 4.39
N ILE A 19 2.03 13.75 4.74
CA ILE A 19 0.96 13.49 3.77
C ILE A 19 0.40 14.79 3.19
N ILE A 20 0.14 15.80 4.01
CA ILE A 20 -0.32 17.11 3.52
C ILE A 20 0.71 17.71 2.55
N ARG A 21 2.01 17.59 2.87
CA ARG A 21 3.09 18.06 2.00
C ARG A 21 3.12 17.29 0.68
N GLN A 22 2.92 15.98 0.69
CA GLN A 22 2.85 15.15 -0.51
C GLN A 22 1.63 15.48 -1.39
N LEU A 23 0.47 15.74 -0.76
CA LEU A 23 -0.74 16.20 -1.46
C LEU A 23 -0.58 17.60 -2.07
N SER A 24 0.25 18.44 -1.47
CA SER A 24 0.47 19.83 -1.91
C SER A 24 1.51 19.95 -3.02
N ASN A 25 2.40 18.95 -3.17
CA ASN A 25 3.40 18.93 -4.22
C ASN A 25 2.84 18.17 -5.43
N SER A 26 2.32 18.94 -6.37
CA SER A 26 1.67 18.52 -7.62
C SER A 26 2.60 17.72 -8.55
N GLU A 27 2.46 16.39 -8.50
CA GLU A 27 2.53 15.38 -9.59
C GLU A 27 2.45 14.00 -8.90
N LEU A 28 1.28 13.67 -8.37
CA LEU A 28 1.05 12.35 -7.77
C LEU A 28 0.65 11.39 -8.89
N ASP A 29 1.51 10.42 -9.19
CA ASP A 29 1.17 9.26 -10.00
C ASP A 29 0.13 8.36 -9.27
N GLU A 30 -0.48 7.42 -9.99
CA GLU A 30 -1.53 6.55 -9.43
C GLU A 30 -1.05 5.77 -8.18
N ASP A 31 0.21 5.32 -8.20
CA ASP A 31 0.84 4.63 -7.08
C ASP A 31 1.04 5.56 -5.87
N GLY A 32 1.37 6.84 -6.11
CA GLY A 32 1.45 7.88 -5.09
C GLY A 32 0.11 8.18 -4.44
N VAL A 33 -0.97 8.24 -5.24
CA VAL A 33 -2.34 8.42 -4.73
C VAL A 33 -2.77 7.23 -3.88
N ASP A 34 -2.56 5.99 -4.34
CA ASP A 34 -2.85 4.77 -3.57
C ASP A 34 -2.07 4.71 -2.25
N SER A 35 -0.80 5.12 -2.28
CA SER A 35 0.05 5.21 -1.10
C SER A 35 -0.51 6.23 -0.10
N ILE A 36 -0.94 7.41 -0.57
CA ILE A 36 -1.51 8.44 0.30
C ILE A 36 -2.86 8.02 0.88
N ILE A 37 -3.77 7.49 0.06
CA ILE A 37 -5.07 6.94 0.51
C ILE A 37 -4.83 5.91 1.59
N PHE A 38 -3.93 4.96 1.32
CA PHE A 38 -3.60 3.91 2.26
C PHE A 38 -3.05 4.53 3.56
N ARG A 39 -2.10 5.47 3.49
CA ARG A 39 -1.53 6.14 4.67
C ARG A 39 -2.59 6.91 5.47
N LEU A 40 -3.56 7.56 4.82
CA LEU A 40 -4.69 8.23 5.48
C LEU A 40 -5.64 7.25 6.17
N GLU A 41 -5.94 6.12 5.53
CA GLU A 41 -6.71 5.02 6.13
C GLU A 41 -5.98 4.39 7.32
N GLN A 42 -4.65 4.25 7.24
CA GLN A 42 -3.84 3.77 8.37
C GLN A 42 -3.92 4.76 9.54
N LEU A 43 -3.73 6.05 9.27
CA LEU A 43 -3.82 7.11 10.27
C LEU A 43 -5.16 7.12 10.98
N SER A 44 -6.26 7.01 10.24
CA SER A 44 -7.61 7.04 10.82
C SER A 44 -7.88 5.81 11.70
N VAL A 45 -7.51 4.61 11.22
CA VAL A 45 -7.68 3.36 11.98
C VAL A 45 -6.80 3.32 13.24
N HIS A 46 -5.57 3.84 13.17
CA HIS A 46 -4.65 3.84 14.30
C HIS A 46 -4.96 4.94 15.32
N LEU A 47 -5.50 6.08 14.89
CA LEU A 47 -5.98 7.13 15.81
C LEU A 47 -7.11 6.65 16.71
N VAL A 48 -8.08 5.93 16.14
CA VAL A 48 -9.23 5.40 16.89
C VAL A 48 -8.81 4.32 17.89
N ARG A 49 -7.71 3.58 17.60
CA ARG A 49 -7.31 2.40 18.38
C ARG A 49 -6.20 2.65 19.41
N LEU A 50 -5.22 3.51 19.13
CA LEU A 50 -4.05 3.73 20.01
C LEU A 50 -4.23 4.90 20.97
N CYS A 51 -5.09 5.84 20.62
CA CYS A 51 -5.45 6.96 21.46
C CYS A 51 -6.83 6.65 22.02
N ASN A 52 -6.92 6.17 23.27
CA ASN A 52 -8.17 6.17 24.06
C ASN A 52 -8.57 7.62 24.40
N VAL A 53 -8.69 8.44 23.36
CA VAL A 53 -8.88 9.87 23.39
C VAL A 53 -9.95 10.15 22.36
N ASP A 54 -11.07 10.69 22.82
CA ASP A 54 -12.04 11.44 22.03
C ASP A 54 -11.35 12.68 21.40
N LEU A 55 -10.38 12.46 20.50
CA LEU A 55 -9.75 13.51 19.69
C LEU A 55 -10.52 13.75 18.39
N MET A 56 -11.30 12.76 17.94
CA MET A 56 -12.04 12.80 16.70
C MET A 56 -13.52 12.84 17.03
N ASN A 57 -14.14 14.01 16.90
CA ASN A 57 -15.59 14.10 16.96
C ASN A 57 -16.21 13.46 15.69
N ASN A 58 -17.49 13.09 15.74
CA ASN A 58 -18.21 12.45 14.63
C ASN A 58 -18.11 13.22 13.29
N GLN A 59 -17.85 14.53 13.33
CA GLN A 59 -17.60 15.33 12.12
C GLN A 59 -16.25 15.02 11.49
N THR A 60 -15.20 14.83 12.27
CA THR A 60 -13.85 14.58 11.74
C THR A 60 -13.76 13.16 11.16
N GLU A 61 -14.41 12.18 11.81
CA GLU A 61 -14.55 10.83 11.27
C GLU A 61 -15.32 10.82 9.94
N ARG A 62 -16.40 11.61 9.84
CA ARG A 62 -17.16 11.79 8.58
C ARG A 62 -16.33 12.44 7.49
N LEU A 63 -15.57 13.49 7.80
CA LEU A 63 -14.73 14.18 6.84
C LEU A 63 -13.64 13.26 6.30
N ILE A 64 -12.96 12.51 7.18
CA ILE A 64 -11.96 11.52 6.79
C ILE A 64 -12.58 10.43 5.90
N SER A 65 -13.75 9.91 6.30
CA SER A 65 -14.45 8.88 5.53
C SER A 65 -14.87 9.39 4.13
N ASN A 66 -15.36 10.62 4.04
CA ASN A 66 -15.72 11.26 2.78
C ASN A 66 -14.49 11.51 1.89
N THR A 67 -13.37 11.96 2.47
CA THR A 67 -12.11 12.13 1.74
C THR A 67 -11.59 10.80 1.20
N ILE A 68 -11.63 9.73 2.01
CA ILE A 68 -11.28 8.38 1.57
C ILE A 68 -12.19 7.93 0.43
N MET A 69 -13.51 8.16 0.55
CA MET A 69 -14.49 7.81 -0.48
C MET A 69 -14.23 8.54 -1.80
N LEU A 70 -13.97 9.85 -1.74
CA LEU A 70 -13.68 10.68 -2.91
C LEU A 70 -12.37 10.26 -3.59
N LEU A 71 -11.33 9.99 -2.82
CA LEU A 71 -10.06 9.52 -3.37
C LEU A 71 -10.18 8.12 -3.97
N ARG A 72 -10.97 7.22 -3.37
CA ARG A 72 -11.29 5.91 -3.96
C ARG A 72 -12.06 6.06 -5.27
N SER A 73 -13.07 6.93 -5.32
CA SER A 73 -13.81 7.18 -6.57
C SER A 73 -12.92 7.79 -7.66
N TYR A 74 -12.00 8.68 -7.29
CA TYR A 74 -11.04 9.25 -8.23
C TYR A 74 -10.05 8.18 -8.76
N ASN A 75 -9.57 7.30 -7.86
CA ASN A 75 -8.63 6.26 -8.24
C ASN A 75 -9.28 5.09 -8.99
N ASP A 76 -10.56 4.78 -8.73
CA ASP A 76 -11.31 3.77 -9.50
C ASP A 76 -11.59 4.23 -10.94
N VAL A 77 -11.81 5.54 -11.15
CA VAL A 77 -11.93 6.14 -12.49
C VAL A 77 -10.59 6.09 -13.23
N ASN A 78 -9.47 6.35 -12.54
CA ASN A 78 -8.14 6.28 -13.15
C ASN A 78 -7.66 4.84 -13.40
N ARG A 79 -7.97 3.87 -12.52
CA ARG A 79 -7.66 2.44 -12.72
C ARG A 79 -8.30 1.82 -13.96
N GLN A 80 -9.44 2.33 -14.42
CA GLN A 80 -10.04 1.91 -15.69
C GLN A 80 -9.33 2.52 -16.91
N ALA A 81 -8.61 3.62 -16.73
CA ALA A 81 -7.85 4.31 -17.77
C ALA A 81 -6.39 3.82 -17.89
N SER A 82 -5.80 3.24 -16.84
CA SER A 82 -4.38 2.85 -16.76
C SER A 82 -4.08 1.35 -16.83
N SER A 83 -5.08 0.49 -16.96
CA SER A 83 -4.81 -0.92 -17.22
C SER A 83 -4.27 -1.05 -18.65
N PHE A 84 -2.95 -1.22 -18.80
CA PHE A 84 -2.32 -1.61 -20.06
C PHE A 84 -2.95 -2.92 -20.55
N HIS A 85 -3.98 -2.81 -21.35
CA HIS A 85 -4.60 -3.96 -21.96
C HIS A 85 -3.72 -4.43 -23.11
N VAL A 86 -3.86 -5.70 -23.47
CA VAL A 86 -3.16 -6.28 -24.63
C VAL A 86 -3.25 -5.42 -25.91
N PRO A 87 -4.37 -4.70 -26.20
CA PRO A 87 -4.44 -3.73 -27.28
C PRO A 87 -3.44 -2.57 -27.17
N ASP A 88 -3.23 -2.00 -25.97
CA ASP A 88 -2.32 -0.87 -25.76
C ASP A 88 -0.87 -1.29 -25.98
N ILE A 89 -0.51 -2.49 -25.50
CA ILE A 89 0.80 -3.11 -25.73
C ILE A 89 1.01 -3.37 -27.22
N ALA A 90 -0.02 -3.88 -27.91
CA ALA A 90 0.03 -4.14 -29.34
C ALA A 90 0.23 -2.85 -30.15
N GLN A 91 -0.48 -1.77 -29.78
CA GLN A 91 -0.35 -0.45 -30.38
C GLN A 91 1.02 0.17 -30.13
N ALA A 92 1.51 0.16 -28.89
CA ALA A 92 2.83 0.69 -28.53
C ALA A 92 3.98 -0.02 -29.25
N LEU A 93 3.84 -1.33 -29.47
CA LEU A 93 4.85 -2.14 -30.15
C LEU A 93 4.64 -2.23 -31.67
N GLY A 94 3.58 -1.63 -32.23
CA GLY A 94 3.27 -1.67 -33.66
C GLY A 94 2.99 -3.08 -34.19
N VAL A 95 2.48 -3.99 -33.36
CA VAL A 95 2.20 -5.39 -33.72
C VAL A 95 0.73 -5.73 -33.56
N SER A 96 0.29 -6.83 -34.18
CA SER A 96 -1.09 -7.32 -33.98
C SER A 96 -1.30 -7.83 -32.55
N ARG A 97 -2.52 -7.63 -32.02
CA ARG A 97 -2.97 -8.21 -30.73
C ARG A 97 -2.67 -9.71 -30.65
N SER A 98 -2.89 -10.44 -31.75
CA SER A 98 -2.61 -11.87 -31.88
C SER A 98 -1.14 -12.21 -31.63
N THR A 99 -0.21 -11.34 -32.03
CA THR A 99 1.23 -11.51 -31.79
C THR A 99 1.55 -11.42 -30.30
N ILE A 100 0.94 -10.46 -29.60
CA ILE A 100 1.09 -10.34 -28.14
C ILE A 100 0.51 -11.56 -27.44
N PHE A 101 -0.74 -11.96 -27.74
CA PHE A 101 -1.35 -13.15 -27.14
C PHE A 101 -0.57 -14.45 -27.40
N ARG A 102 0.04 -14.59 -28.58
CA ARG A 102 0.90 -15.72 -28.92
C ARG A 102 2.19 -15.72 -28.09
N ARG A 103 2.87 -14.58 -27.98
CA ARG A 103 4.08 -14.47 -27.13
C ARG A 103 3.76 -14.70 -25.67
N MET A 104 2.66 -14.14 -25.18
CA MET A 104 2.15 -14.41 -23.84
C MET A 104 1.97 -15.91 -23.59
N ARG A 105 1.31 -16.64 -24.49
CA ARG A 105 1.21 -18.12 -24.40
C ARG A 105 2.56 -18.82 -24.41
N THR A 106 3.48 -18.39 -25.29
CA THR A 106 4.82 -18.98 -25.41
C THR A 106 5.61 -18.87 -24.10
N PHE A 107 5.45 -17.75 -23.38
CA PHE A 107 6.10 -17.49 -22.10
C PHE A 107 5.25 -17.82 -20.87
N GLY A 108 4.07 -18.46 -21.04
CA GLY A 108 3.17 -18.78 -19.94
C GLY A 108 2.57 -17.56 -19.22
N LEU A 109 2.56 -16.39 -19.86
CA LEU A 109 2.03 -15.14 -19.30
C LEU A 109 0.51 -15.06 -19.52
N SER A 110 -0.20 -14.60 -18.49
CA SER A 110 -1.65 -14.38 -18.52
C SER A 110 -1.97 -13.01 -17.94
N VAL A 111 -2.74 -12.19 -18.66
CA VAL A 111 -3.19 -10.83 -18.23
C VAL A 111 -4.16 -10.91 -17.05
N GLY A 112 -4.74 -12.08 -16.80
CA GLY A 112 -5.54 -12.34 -15.61
C GLY A 112 -5.15 -13.67 -14.99
N GLN A 113 -4.04 -13.72 -14.24
CA GLN A 113 -3.87 -14.89 -13.38
C GLN A 113 -5.00 -14.85 -12.36
N ARG A 114 -5.77 -15.94 -12.32
CA ARG A 114 -6.92 -16.06 -11.42
C ARG A 114 -6.46 -15.87 -9.98
N MET A 115 -7.19 -15.06 -9.24
CA MET A 115 -7.02 -14.99 -7.79
C MET A 115 -7.34 -16.36 -7.21
N THR A 116 -6.58 -16.77 -6.21
CA THR A 116 -6.85 -17.98 -5.46
C THR A 116 -8.13 -17.77 -4.67
N TYR A 117 -9.10 -18.68 -4.82
CA TYR A 117 -10.25 -18.71 -3.94
C TYR A 117 -9.80 -19.23 -2.57
N ILE A 118 -9.77 -18.34 -1.58
CA ILE A 118 -9.37 -18.62 -0.21
C ILE A 118 -10.35 -17.91 0.73
N SER A 119 -10.75 -18.57 1.81
CA SER A 119 -11.59 -17.94 2.83
C SER A 119 -10.77 -16.95 3.67
N ASP A 120 -11.46 -15.98 4.28
CA ASP A 120 -10.82 -15.01 5.17
C ASP A 120 -10.10 -15.71 6.34
N GLU A 121 -10.68 -16.77 6.90
CA GLU A 121 -10.08 -17.55 7.99
C GLU A 121 -8.78 -18.23 7.54
N ASN A 122 -8.79 -18.88 6.37
CA ASN A 122 -7.61 -19.54 5.82
C ASN A 122 -6.52 -18.55 5.43
N LEU A 123 -6.90 -17.37 4.93
CA LEU A 123 -5.96 -16.28 4.67
C LEU A 123 -5.30 -15.81 5.96
N VAL A 124 -6.08 -15.62 7.04
CA VAL A 124 -5.57 -15.24 8.37
C VAL A 124 -4.60 -16.29 8.92
N ILE A 125 -4.95 -17.57 8.83
CA ILE A 125 -4.08 -18.68 9.28
C ILE A 125 -2.75 -18.65 8.52
N THR A 126 -2.81 -18.51 7.20
CA THR A 126 -1.61 -18.48 6.36
C THR A 126 -0.74 -17.25 6.67
N ILE A 127 -1.35 -16.08 6.88
CA ILE A 127 -0.63 -14.87 7.28
C ILE A 127 0.08 -15.07 8.62
N ARG A 128 -0.59 -15.67 9.61
CA ARG A 128 0.01 -15.96 10.92
C ARG A 128 1.21 -16.90 10.80
N GLN A 129 1.13 -17.92 9.96
CA GLN A 129 2.27 -18.82 9.70
C GLN A 129 3.46 -18.04 9.13
N VAL A 130 3.24 -17.17 8.14
CA VAL A 130 4.32 -16.34 7.59
C VAL A 130 4.87 -15.37 8.64
N GLN A 131 4.04 -14.86 9.55
CA GLN A 131 4.48 -14.01 10.65
C GLN A 131 5.34 -14.76 11.69
N GLN A 132 5.17 -16.08 11.86
CA GLN A 132 6.06 -16.87 12.71
C GLN A 132 7.48 -16.87 12.13
N ASP A 133 7.61 -17.05 10.81
CA ASP A 133 8.90 -17.01 10.11
C ASP A 133 9.47 -15.59 10.04
N PHE A 134 8.60 -14.58 9.92
CA PHE A 134 8.95 -13.18 9.74
C PHE A 134 8.12 -12.25 10.64
N PRO A 135 8.47 -12.11 11.93
CA PRO A 135 7.65 -11.38 12.91
C PRO A 135 7.33 -9.93 12.53
N ASN A 136 8.24 -9.26 11.82
CA ASN A 136 8.10 -7.86 11.40
C ASN A 136 7.65 -7.70 9.92
N ALA A 137 7.15 -8.77 9.28
CA ALA A 137 6.81 -8.75 7.85
C ALA A 137 5.65 -7.81 7.50
N GLY A 138 5.96 -6.70 6.81
CA GLY A 138 4.99 -5.82 6.14
C GLY A 138 4.09 -6.54 5.13
N TYR A 139 2.96 -5.91 4.77
CA TYR A 139 2.01 -6.48 3.80
C TYR A 139 2.68 -6.86 2.47
N ARG A 140 3.70 -6.11 2.02
CA ARG A 140 4.46 -6.44 0.80
C ARG A 140 5.20 -7.78 0.90
N ARG A 141 5.81 -8.04 2.06
CA ARG A 141 6.50 -9.32 2.33
C ARG A 141 5.49 -10.45 2.49
N LEU A 142 4.35 -10.20 3.10
CA LEU A 142 3.27 -11.18 3.17
C LEU A 142 2.72 -11.53 1.78
N CYS A 143 2.46 -10.53 0.93
CA CYS A 143 2.05 -10.76 -0.45
C CYS A 143 3.07 -11.61 -1.23
N SER A 144 4.38 -11.33 -1.08
CA SER A 144 5.40 -12.13 -1.78
C SER A 144 5.45 -13.56 -1.24
N GLN A 145 5.33 -13.74 0.07
CA GLN A 145 5.33 -15.06 0.71
C GLN A 145 4.08 -15.89 0.37
N LEU A 146 2.93 -15.25 0.22
CA LEU A 146 1.71 -15.89 -0.28
C LEU A 146 1.87 -16.29 -1.75
N LEU A 147 2.46 -15.43 -2.57
CA LEU A 147 2.71 -15.72 -3.97
C LEU A 147 3.66 -16.92 -4.16
N ILE A 148 4.73 -16.99 -3.36
CA ILE A 148 5.66 -18.14 -3.35
C ILE A 148 4.93 -19.44 -2.99
N ARG A 149 3.92 -19.36 -2.11
CA ARG A 149 3.06 -20.50 -1.73
C ARG A 149 1.93 -20.77 -2.74
N GLY A 150 1.92 -20.10 -3.89
CA GLY A 150 0.88 -20.25 -4.92
C GLY A 150 -0.46 -19.59 -4.58
N ILE A 151 -0.50 -18.77 -3.52
CA ILE A 151 -1.71 -18.06 -3.08
C ILE A 151 -1.64 -16.63 -3.61
N ARG A 152 -2.50 -16.34 -4.60
CA ARG A 152 -2.62 -15.01 -5.19
C ARG A 152 -3.90 -14.35 -4.71
N VAL A 153 -3.75 -13.36 -3.84
CA VAL A 153 -4.87 -12.57 -3.30
C VAL A 153 -4.64 -11.09 -3.57
N PRO A 154 -5.71 -10.28 -3.65
CA PRO A 154 -5.57 -8.83 -3.74
C PRO A 154 -4.75 -8.29 -2.56
N GLN A 155 -3.87 -7.31 -2.81
CA GLN A 155 -3.09 -6.68 -1.72
C GLN A 155 -3.99 -6.12 -0.63
N MET A 156 -5.17 -5.61 -1.01
CA MET A 156 -6.16 -5.07 -0.07
C MET A 156 -6.65 -6.14 0.91
N ALA A 157 -6.86 -7.39 0.46
CA ALA A 157 -7.28 -8.49 1.33
C ALA A 157 -6.20 -8.80 2.39
N VAL A 158 -4.92 -8.84 2.00
CA VAL A 158 -3.80 -9.04 2.92
C VAL A 158 -3.70 -7.91 3.94
N ARG A 159 -3.79 -6.65 3.48
CA ARG A 159 -3.77 -5.48 4.36
C ARG A 159 -4.91 -5.53 5.38
N ASN A 160 -6.13 -5.80 4.93
CA ASN A 160 -7.31 -5.91 5.81
C ASN A 160 -7.15 -7.01 6.84
N ALA A 161 -6.65 -8.18 6.44
CA ALA A 161 -6.37 -9.28 7.35
C ALA A 161 -5.33 -8.89 8.42
N MET A 162 -4.24 -8.21 8.02
CA MET A 162 -3.24 -7.72 8.97
C MET A 162 -3.82 -6.71 9.96
N HIS A 163 -4.69 -5.80 9.53
CA HIS A 163 -5.36 -4.86 10.43
C HIS A 163 -6.28 -5.50 11.46
N ARG A 164 -6.80 -6.69 11.14
CA ARG A 164 -7.64 -7.47 12.05
C ARG A 164 -6.78 -8.26 13.04
N ILE A 165 -5.66 -8.82 12.59
CA ILE A 165 -4.82 -9.72 13.40
C ILE A 165 -3.80 -8.96 14.27
N ASP A 166 -3.18 -7.92 13.72
CA ASP A 166 -2.05 -7.20 14.32
C ASP A 166 -2.15 -5.69 14.07
N PRO A 167 -3.16 -5.02 14.66
CA PRO A 167 -3.33 -3.58 14.47
C PRO A 167 -2.17 -2.76 15.06
N GLU A 168 -1.59 -3.21 16.17
CA GLU A 168 -0.49 -2.50 16.84
C GLU A 168 0.82 -2.63 16.06
N GLY A 169 1.17 -3.83 15.59
CA GLY A 169 2.38 -4.03 14.80
C GLY A 169 2.29 -3.36 13.44
N VAL A 170 1.10 -3.28 12.82
CA VAL A 170 0.89 -2.43 11.62
C VAL A 170 1.16 -0.96 11.94
N ALA A 171 0.61 -0.45 13.05
CA ALA A 171 0.82 0.93 13.47
C ALA A 171 2.30 1.24 13.77
N MET A 172 2.97 0.36 14.50
CA MET A 172 4.37 0.53 14.90
C MET A 172 5.29 0.54 13.68
N ARG A 173 5.07 -0.36 12.71
CA ARG A 173 5.80 -0.34 11.44
C ARG A 173 5.56 0.95 10.67
N TRP A 174 4.33 1.44 10.67
CA TRP A 174 3.99 2.70 10.02
C TRP A 174 4.65 3.91 10.72
N LEU A 175 4.66 3.95 12.06
CA LEU A 175 5.34 4.97 12.87
C LEU A 175 6.88 4.90 12.80
N GLN A 176 7.41 3.76 12.37
CA GLN A 176 8.83 3.53 12.14
C GLN A 176 9.25 3.74 10.68
N LEU A 177 8.30 3.96 9.75
CA LEU A 177 8.65 4.31 8.38
C LEU A 177 9.40 5.63 8.40
N VAL A 178 10.71 5.55 8.15
CA VAL A 178 11.53 6.72 7.90
C VAL A 178 11.01 7.33 6.59
N PRO A 179 10.66 8.64 6.56
CA PRO A 179 10.25 9.28 5.32
C PRO A 179 11.35 9.08 4.27
N ARG A 180 10.95 8.72 3.03
CA ARG A 180 11.92 8.66 1.92
C ARG A 180 12.56 10.04 1.82
N ARG A 181 13.89 10.08 1.95
CA ARG A 181 14.64 11.33 1.77
C ARG A 181 14.63 11.66 0.29
N SER A 182 14.16 12.84 -0.07
CA SER A 182 14.44 13.42 -1.38
C SER A 182 15.90 13.85 -1.38
N SER A 183 16.76 13.08 -2.05
CA SER A 183 18.14 13.51 -2.27
C SER A 183 18.15 14.56 -3.38
N ASN A 184 18.37 15.82 -3.01
CA ASN A 184 18.66 16.86 -3.99
C ASN A 184 20.17 16.90 -4.19
N VAL A 185 20.63 16.44 -5.34
CA VAL A 185 22.05 16.21 -5.60
C VAL A 185 22.45 17.03 -6.83
N PRO A 186 23.62 17.71 -6.82
CA PRO A 186 23.98 18.69 -7.85
C PRO A 186 24.22 18.11 -9.25
N GLY A 187 24.25 16.78 -9.40
CA GLY A 187 24.34 16.11 -10.68
C GLY A 187 24.42 14.58 -10.57
N PRO A 188 24.44 13.86 -11.70
CA PRO A 188 24.67 12.41 -11.71
C PRO A 188 25.96 12.05 -10.95
N LEU A 189 25.98 10.92 -10.22
CA LEU A 189 27.10 10.42 -9.39
C LEU A 189 27.45 11.21 -8.11
N SER A 190 26.72 12.26 -7.77
CA SER A 190 26.98 13.02 -6.53
C SER A 190 26.39 12.38 -5.25
N LEU A 191 25.66 11.27 -5.38
CA LEU A 191 25.22 10.43 -4.27
C LEU A 191 25.53 8.96 -4.57
N TRP A 192 26.20 8.31 -3.63
CA TRP A 192 26.44 6.87 -3.66
C TRP A 192 25.47 6.19 -2.71
N HIS A 193 24.57 5.37 -3.25
CA HIS A 193 23.77 4.47 -2.45
C HIS A 193 24.61 3.23 -2.12
N ILE A 194 24.84 3.00 -0.82
CA ILE A 194 25.40 1.73 -0.34
C ILE A 194 24.21 0.84 -0.02
N ASP A 195 23.75 0.07 -1.01
CA ASP A 195 22.74 -0.96 -0.76
C ASP A 195 23.45 -2.14 -0.08
N GLY A 196 23.08 -2.42 1.18
CA GLY A 196 23.64 -3.53 1.95
C GLY A 196 23.14 -4.89 1.45
N ASN A 197 24.05 -5.86 1.39
CA ASN A 197 23.80 -7.25 0.98
C ASN A 197 23.21 -8.09 2.12
#